data_AF-A0A090IPZ1-F1
#
_entry.id   AF-A0A090IPZ1-F1
#
_cell.length_a   1.000
_cell.length_b   1.000
_cell.length_c   1.000
_cell.angle_alpha   90.00
_cell.angle_beta   90.00
_cell.angle_gamma   90.00
#
_symmetry.space_group_name_H-M   'P 1'
#
loop_
_entity.id
_entity.type
_entity.pdbx_description
1 polymer ?
#
loop_
_entity_poly.entity_id
_entity_poly.type
_entity_poly.pdbx_seq_one_letter_code
_entity_poly.pdbx_strand_id
1 'polypeptide(L)'
;MSKKMILLLSIIFAGLIIWGFRVYTVNAGVAKTYEIQSFKIGDSIKLDHAELKVIDFQYGEENNKNGDQSLPVKVAMEVMNTSNKDISVQRLIETKLAYGMDYYQTMEGEFEGEQLKKLSPNTSTQITLVYYVDPKYNDKSAKLYFDQSLYKKQVIDQYHHGKRYGIAVDL
;
A
#
# COMPACT_ATOMS: atom_id res chain seq x y z
N MET A 1 25.11 31.97 -43.53
CA MET A 1 25.16 30.58 -42.98
C MET A 1 25.57 29.64 -44.11
N SER A 2 26.59 28.80 -43.93
CA SER A 2 27.01 27.91 -45.03
C SER A 2 26.00 26.77 -45.23
N LYS A 3 25.84 26.28 -46.46
CA LYS A 3 24.96 25.14 -46.76
C LYS A 3 25.29 23.90 -45.91
N LYS A 4 26.58 23.72 -45.57
CA LYS A 4 27.06 22.65 -44.68
C LYS A 4 26.57 22.82 -43.24
N MET A 5 26.53 24.06 -42.75
CA MET A 5 26.07 24.41 -41.41
C MET A 5 24.55 24.24 -41.26
N ILE A 6 23.79 24.56 -42.31
CA ILE A 6 22.33 24.30 -42.37
C ILE A 6 22.06 22.79 -42.36
N LEU A 7 22.80 22.02 -43.18
CA LEU A 7 22.66 20.55 -43.21
C LEU A 7 22.94 19.91 -41.85
N LEU A 8 24.00 20.36 -41.17
CA LEU A 8 24.38 19.85 -39.85
C LEU A 8 23.28 20.11 -38.81
N LEU A 9 22.72 21.33 -38.78
CA LEU A 9 21.64 21.70 -37.88
C LEU A 9 20.37 20.88 -38.13
N SER A 10 20.03 20.62 -39.39
CA SER A 10 18.88 19.78 -39.74
C SER A 10 19.03 18.34 -39.23
N ILE A 11 20.24 17.77 -39.31
CA ILE A 11 20.53 16.42 -38.80
C ILE A 11 20.39 16.38 -37.27
N ILE A 12 20.94 17.39 -36.57
CA ILE A 12 20.82 17.50 -35.11
C ILE A 12 19.34 17.63 -34.70
N PHE A 13 18.59 18.48 -35.40
CA PHE A 13 17.17 18.69 -35.13
C PHE A 13 16.34 17.42 -35.36
N ALA A 14 16.59 16.69 -36.45
CA ALA A 14 15.96 15.39 -36.71
C ALA A 14 16.30 14.36 -35.62
N GLY A 15 17.57 14.34 -35.16
CA GLY A 15 17.99 13.50 -34.04
C GLY A 15 17.26 13.81 -32.74
N LEU A 16 17.09 15.10 -32.42
CA LEU A 16 16.32 15.55 -31.24
C LEU A 16 14.84 15.17 -31.33
N ILE A 17 14.22 15.26 -32.51
CA ILE A 17 12.83 14.83 -32.71
C ILE A 17 12.69 13.32 -32.49
N ILE A 18 13.56 12.51 -33.09
CA ILE A 18 13.53 11.05 -32.95
C ILE A 18 13.75 10.66 -31.47
N TRP A 19 14.68 11.32 -30.79
CA TRP A 19 14.93 11.09 -29.37
C TRP A 19 13.73 11.51 -28.52
N GLY A 20 13.15 12.69 -28.76
CA GLY A 20 11.95 13.18 -28.07
C GLY A 20 10.76 12.25 -28.26
N PHE A 21 10.54 11.75 -29.48
CA PHE A 21 9.50 10.77 -29.78
C PHE A 21 9.74 9.44 -29.05
N ARG A 22 10.98 8.95 -29.02
CA ARG A 22 11.36 7.75 -28.26
C ARG A 22 11.13 7.92 -26.76
N VAL A 23 11.53 9.05 -26.19
CA VAL A 23 11.32 9.35 -24.76
C VAL A 23 9.83 9.44 -24.45
N TYR A 24 9.03 10.07 -25.33
CA TYR A 24 7.59 10.16 -25.18
C TYR A 24 6.92 8.78 -25.22
N THR A 25 7.27 7.95 -26.20
CA THR A 25 6.71 6.60 -26.38
C THR A 25 7.13 5.63 -25.28
N VAL A 26 8.39 5.68 -24.81
CA VAL A 26 8.87 4.85 -23.69
C VAL A 26 8.19 5.25 -22.37
N ASN A 27 7.90 6.54 -22.18
CA ASN A 27 7.20 7.03 -20.98
C ASN A 27 5.67 7.10 -21.17
N ALA A 28 5.15 6.72 -22.33
CA ALA A 28 3.72 6.65 -22.58
C ALA A 28 3.16 5.47 -21.77
N GLY A 29 2.27 5.77 -20.82
CA GLY A 29 1.65 4.78 -19.95
C GLY A 29 2.42 4.47 -18.66
N VAL A 30 3.59 5.08 -18.42
CA VAL A 30 4.26 4.96 -17.10
C VAL A 30 3.58 5.91 -16.13
N ALA A 31 3.15 5.37 -14.98
CA ALA A 31 2.62 6.18 -13.89
C ALA A 31 3.65 7.20 -13.39
N LYS A 32 3.30 8.49 -13.49
CA LYS A 32 4.19 9.64 -13.24
C LYS A 32 4.09 10.18 -11.82
N THR A 33 2.99 9.85 -11.13
CA THR A 33 2.69 10.35 -9.79
C THR A 33 2.39 9.19 -8.85
N TYR A 34 2.67 9.38 -7.57
CA TYR A 34 2.32 8.43 -6.52
C TYR A 34 1.19 9.04 -5.70
N GLU A 35 0.12 8.28 -5.51
CA GLU A 35 -1.07 8.70 -4.78
C GLU A 35 -1.43 7.65 -3.75
N ILE A 36 -1.53 8.06 -2.49
CA ILE A 36 -2.02 7.23 -1.41
C ILE A 36 -3.38 7.77 -0.99
N GLN A 37 -4.42 6.95 -1.09
CA GLN A 37 -5.68 7.25 -0.45
C GLN A 37 -5.57 6.87 1.04
N SER A 38 -5.56 7.90 1.89
CA SER A 38 -5.57 7.76 3.34
C SER A 38 -7.01 7.72 3.87
N PHE A 39 -7.27 6.78 4.77
CA PHE A 39 -8.50 6.63 5.55
C PHE A 39 -8.19 6.84 7.04
N LYS A 40 -9.22 7.01 7.86
CA LYS A 40 -9.09 7.04 9.33
C LYS A 40 -9.53 5.72 9.94
N ILE A 41 -9.10 5.48 11.18
CA ILE A 41 -9.68 4.42 12.01
C ILE A 41 -11.21 4.59 12.02
N GLY A 42 -11.93 3.49 11.82
CA GLY A 42 -13.38 3.49 11.75
C GLY A 42 -13.97 3.60 10.34
N ASP A 43 -13.20 4.08 9.36
CA ASP A 43 -13.66 4.22 7.98
C ASP A 43 -13.81 2.86 7.28
N SER A 44 -14.77 2.79 6.36
CA SER A 44 -14.97 1.65 5.47
C SER A 44 -14.06 1.77 4.23
N ILE A 45 -13.24 0.75 4.03
CA ILE A 45 -12.26 0.67 2.94
C ILE A 45 -12.71 -0.41 1.97
N LYS A 46 -13.03 -0.02 0.74
CA LYS A 46 -13.43 -0.95 -0.31
C LYS A 46 -12.20 -1.64 -0.89
N LEU A 47 -12.22 -2.97 -0.86
CA LEU A 47 -11.29 -3.86 -1.56
C LEU A 47 -11.99 -4.44 -2.81
N ASP A 48 -11.29 -5.26 -3.60
CA ASP A 48 -11.87 -5.79 -4.86
C ASP A 48 -13.09 -6.70 -4.63
N HIS A 49 -13.09 -7.46 -3.53
CA HIS A 49 -14.12 -8.44 -3.17
C HIS A 49 -14.47 -8.42 -1.66
N ALA A 50 -13.98 -7.43 -0.94
CA ALA A 50 -14.17 -7.32 0.49
C ALA A 50 -14.32 -5.86 0.91
N GLU A 51 -14.79 -5.67 2.13
CA GLU A 51 -14.79 -4.39 2.83
C GLU A 51 -13.95 -4.55 4.09
N LEU A 52 -13.01 -3.64 4.29
CA LEU A 52 -12.08 -3.65 5.41
C LEU A 52 -12.35 -2.44 6.30
N LYS A 53 -12.21 -2.62 7.60
CA LYS A 53 -12.23 -1.55 8.58
C LYS A 53 -11.12 -1.77 9.59
N VAL A 54 -10.28 -0.75 9.82
CA VAL A 54 -9.43 -0.72 11.00
C VAL A 54 -10.29 -0.25 12.16
N ILE A 55 -10.43 -1.09 13.18
CA ILE A 55 -11.31 -0.85 14.32
C ILE A 55 -10.58 -0.13 15.43
N ASP A 56 -9.32 -0.50 15.67
CA ASP A 56 -8.60 -0.05 16.86
C ASP A 56 -7.08 -0.05 16.65
N PHE A 57 -6.41 0.82 17.40
CA PHE A 57 -4.97 1.00 17.43
C PHE A 57 -4.51 1.33 18.84
N GLN A 58 -3.63 0.50 19.41
CA GLN A 58 -3.22 0.65 20.81
C GLN A 58 -1.74 0.37 21.01
N TYR A 59 -1.08 1.22 21.79
CA TYR A 59 0.22 0.95 22.36
C TYR A 59 0.08 0.06 23.60
N GLY A 60 0.93 -0.96 23.70
CA GLY A 60 1.07 -1.77 24.91
C GLY A 60 2.22 -1.27 25.81
N GLU A 61 2.62 -2.10 26.76
CA GLU A 61 3.74 -1.80 27.66
C GLU A 61 5.08 -2.13 27.00
N GLU A 62 6.08 -1.27 27.22
CA GLU A 62 7.45 -1.51 26.77
C GLU A 62 7.98 -2.85 27.30
N ASN A 63 8.49 -3.67 26.39
CA ASN A 63 9.07 -4.97 26.68
C ASN A 63 10.58 -4.93 26.44
N ASN A 64 11.33 -5.34 27.46
CA ASN A 64 12.76 -5.60 27.38
C ASN A 64 12.99 -7.10 27.19
N LYS A 65 12.98 -7.57 25.93
CA LYS A 65 13.26 -8.97 25.61
C LYS A 65 14.63 -9.05 24.97
N ASN A 66 15.55 -9.82 25.59
CA ASN A 66 16.92 -10.03 25.11
C ASN A 66 17.81 -8.77 24.98
N GLY A 67 17.50 -7.69 25.72
CA GLY A 67 18.32 -6.47 25.75
C GLY A 67 17.92 -5.40 24.74
N ASP A 68 16.96 -5.69 23.85
CA ASP A 68 16.37 -4.71 22.95
C ASP A 68 15.02 -4.24 23.53
N GLN A 69 14.91 -2.94 23.76
CA GLN A 69 13.63 -2.33 24.13
C GLN A 69 12.70 -2.31 22.93
N SER A 70 11.48 -2.80 23.11
CA SER A 70 10.45 -2.79 22.08
C SER A 70 9.11 -2.36 22.68
N LEU A 71 8.31 -1.66 21.88
CA LEU A 71 6.96 -1.25 22.21
C LEU A 71 5.99 -2.08 21.36
N PRO A 72 5.19 -2.98 21.93
CA PRO A 72 4.17 -3.71 21.19
C PRO A 72 3.03 -2.76 20.83
N VAL A 73 2.61 -2.80 19.57
CA VAL A 73 1.54 -1.98 19.01
C VAL A 73 0.52 -2.90 18.38
N LYS A 74 -0.72 -2.84 18.86
CA LYS A 74 -1.83 -3.67 18.39
C LYS A 74 -2.66 -2.91 17.37
N VAL A 75 -2.95 -3.55 16.24
CA VAL A 75 -3.87 -3.06 15.22
C VAL A 75 -4.99 -4.09 15.07
N ALA A 76 -6.22 -3.71 15.37
CA ALA A 76 -7.39 -4.57 15.16
C ALA A 76 -8.14 -4.17 13.89
N MET A 77 -8.49 -5.16 13.08
CA MET A 77 -9.17 -5.01 11.81
C MET A 77 -10.36 -5.97 11.71
N GLU A 78 -11.40 -5.54 11.01
CA GLU A 78 -12.49 -6.41 10.56
C GLU A 78 -12.55 -6.38 9.04
N VAL A 79 -12.71 -7.56 8.45
CA VAL A 79 -12.91 -7.71 7.01
C VAL A 79 -14.16 -8.52 6.74
N MET A 80 -14.99 -8.04 5.82
CA MET A 80 -16.20 -8.70 5.36
C MET A 80 -16.08 -9.05 3.87
N ASN A 81 -16.41 -10.29 3.50
CA ASN A 81 -16.53 -10.67 2.10
C ASN A 81 -17.82 -10.09 1.49
N THR A 82 -17.70 -9.22 0.50
CA THR A 82 -18.84 -8.57 -0.18
C THR A 82 -19.26 -9.29 -1.46
N SER A 83 -18.60 -10.40 -1.79
CA SER A 83 -18.86 -11.18 -3.00
C SER A 83 -19.75 -12.39 -2.72
N ASN A 84 -20.21 -13.03 -3.80
CA ASN A 84 -21.04 -14.24 -3.75
C ASN A 84 -20.22 -15.55 -3.81
N LYS A 85 -18.90 -15.48 -3.63
CA LYS A 85 -18.00 -16.65 -3.65
C LYS A 85 -17.00 -16.58 -2.50
N ASP A 86 -16.39 -17.72 -2.17
CA ASP A 86 -15.26 -17.71 -1.24
C ASP A 86 -14.09 -16.88 -1.81
N ILE A 87 -13.43 -16.12 -0.95
CA ILE A 87 -12.27 -15.30 -1.31
C ILE A 87 -11.11 -15.53 -0.35
N SER A 88 -9.90 -15.18 -0.80
CA SER A 88 -8.73 -15.09 0.09
C SER A 88 -8.46 -13.62 0.42
N VAL A 89 -8.35 -13.33 1.71
CA VAL A 89 -7.96 -12.04 2.28
C VAL A 89 -6.67 -12.17 3.11
N GLN A 90 -5.95 -13.29 2.98
CA GLN A 90 -4.74 -13.61 3.75
C GLN A 90 -3.71 -12.48 3.73
N ARG A 91 -3.58 -11.75 2.62
CA ARG A 91 -2.61 -10.65 2.52
C ARG A 91 -2.89 -9.45 3.45
N LEU A 92 -4.02 -9.42 4.14
CA LEU A 92 -4.25 -8.44 5.21
C LEU A 92 -3.26 -8.59 6.39
N ILE A 93 -2.67 -9.77 6.58
CA ILE A 93 -1.62 -9.97 7.60
C ILE A 93 -0.24 -9.48 7.14
N GLU A 94 -0.08 -9.10 5.87
CA GLU A 94 1.18 -8.59 5.30
C GLU A 94 1.27 -7.05 5.32
N THR A 95 0.40 -6.41 6.10
CA THR A 95 0.33 -4.96 6.24
C THR A 95 1.60 -4.38 6.86
N LYS A 96 1.95 -3.16 6.45
CA LYS A 96 3.14 -2.45 6.95
C LYS A 96 2.72 -1.28 7.83
N LEU A 97 3.17 -1.29 9.08
CA LEU A 97 3.04 -0.14 9.98
C LEU A 97 4.24 0.78 9.75
N ALA A 98 4.02 2.08 9.60
CA ALA A 98 5.11 3.02 9.38
C ALA A 98 5.03 4.26 10.27
N TYR A 99 6.22 4.72 10.67
CA TYR A 99 6.47 6.00 11.31
C TYR A 99 7.43 6.80 10.43
N GLY A 100 6.89 7.58 9.50
CA GLY A 100 7.69 8.25 8.47
C GLY A 100 8.37 7.24 7.54
N MET A 101 9.70 7.10 7.64
CA MET A 101 10.51 6.19 6.82
C MET A 101 10.82 4.86 7.51
N ASP A 102 10.46 4.71 8.78
CA ASP A 102 10.65 3.47 9.54
C ASP A 102 9.43 2.57 9.34
N TYR A 103 9.65 1.38 8.76
CA TYR A 103 8.60 0.41 8.43
C TYR A 103 8.75 -0.84 9.27
N TYR A 104 7.62 -1.32 9.78
CA TYR A 104 7.50 -2.51 10.61
C TYR A 104 6.52 -3.49 9.95
N GLN A 105 6.88 -4.77 9.99
CA GLN A 105 6.05 -5.87 9.52
C GLN A 105 5.98 -6.92 10.62
N THR A 106 4.88 -7.66 10.68
CA THR A 106 4.68 -8.71 11.66
C THR A 106 3.87 -9.85 11.03
N MET A 107 4.01 -11.04 11.62
CA MET A 107 3.04 -12.12 11.46
C MET A 107 2.48 -12.56 12.82
N GLU A 108 2.81 -11.83 13.89
CA GLU A 108 2.30 -12.07 15.24
C GLU A 108 0.95 -11.38 15.41
N GLY A 109 0.03 -12.06 16.09
CA GLY A 109 -1.33 -11.58 16.22
C GLY A 109 -2.34 -12.69 16.51
N GLU A 110 -3.61 -12.30 16.48
CA GLU A 110 -4.76 -13.19 16.65
C GLU A 110 -5.57 -13.16 15.36
N PHE A 111 -5.57 -14.27 14.62
CA PHE A 111 -6.35 -14.46 13.41
C PHE A 111 -6.40 -15.96 13.03
N GLU A 112 -7.46 -16.37 12.34
CA GLU A 112 -7.63 -17.75 11.86
C GLU A 112 -7.14 -17.89 10.42
N GLY A 113 -5.92 -18.39 10.23
CA GLY A 113 -5.25 -18.43 8.93
C GLY A 113 -6.04 -19.14 7.81
N GLU A 114 -6.72 -20.25 8.12
CA GLU A 114 -7.56 -20.95 7.15
C GLU A 114 -8.81 -20.14 6.77
N GLN A 115 -9.40 -19.41 7.72
CA GLN A 115 -10.51 -18.51 7.46
C GLN A 115 -10.07 -17.34 6.55
N LEU A 116 -8.85 -16.83 6.72
CA LEU A 116 -8.31 -15.78 5.84
C LEU A 116 -8.03 -16.27 4.41
N LYS A 117 -7.67 -17.55 4.23
CA LYS A 117 -7.49 -18.15 2.91
C LYS A 117 -8.81 -18.37 2.18
N LYS A 118 -9.89 -18.61 2.94
CA LYS A 118 -11.21 -18.97 2.42
C LYS A 118 -12.31 -18.33 3.26
N LEU A 119 -12.50 -17.02 3.09
CA LEU A 119 -13.57 -16.27 3.73
C LEU A 119 -14.86 -16.43 2.90
N SER A 120 -15.89 -17.00 3.51
CA SER A 120 -17.16 -17.28 2.82
C SER A 120 -17.98 -16.04 2.47
N PRO A 121 -18.93 -16.14 1.50
CA PRO A 121 -19.77 -15.03 1.11
C PRO A 121 -20.51 -14.38 2.29
N ASN A 122 -20.52 -13.05 2.34
CA ASN A 122 -21.22 -12.25 3.34
C ASN A 122 -20.85 -12.56 4.80
N THR A 123 -19.67 -13.13 5.04
CA THR A 123 -19.15 -13.33 6.40
C THR A 123 -18.04 -12.33 6.70
N SER A 124 -17.91 -11.97 7.98
CA SER A 124 -16.78 -11.19 8.48
C SER A 124 -15.85 -12.03 9.34
N THR A 125 -14.62 -11.57 9.47
CA THR A 125 -13.64 -12.10 10.42
C THR A 125 -12.79 -10.95 10.96
N GLN A 126 -12.23 -11.16 12.14
CA GLN A 126 -11.36 -10.20 12.82
C GLN A 126 -9.90 -10.63 12.69
N ILE A 127 -9.03 -9.63 12.60
CA ILE A 127 -7.59 -9.79 12.53
C ILE A 127 -6.99 -8.80 13.51
N THR A 128 -6.24 -9.30 14.49
CA THR A 128 -5.40 -8.45 15.34
C THR A 128 -3.95 -8.72 14.99
N LEU A 129 -3.18 -7.68 14.68
CA LEU A 129 -1.73 -7.78 14.44
C LEU A 129 -0.97 -7.05 15.55
N VAL A 130 0.17 -7.62 15.95
CA VAL A 130 1.05 -7.06 16.96
C VAL A 130 2.40 -6.72 16.34
N TYR A 131 2.71 -5.43 16.24
CA TYR A 131 3.99 -4.92 15.76
C TYR A 131 4.89 -4.59 16.95
N TYR A 132 6.16 -4.94 16.87
CA TYR A 132 7.15 -4.51 17.86
C TYR A 132 7.95 -3.37 17.26
N VAL A 133 7.75 -2.17 17.81
CA VAL A 133 8.35 -0.94 17.30
C VAL A 133 9.35 -0.35 18.29
N ASP A 134 10.13 0.63 17.85
CA ASP A 134 11.04 1.37 18.73
C ASP A 134 10.23 2.19 19.76
N PRO A 135 10.54 2.13 21.07
CA PRO A 135 9.84 2.87 22.11
C PRO A 135 9.73 4.39 21.88
N LYS A 136 10.64 4.98 21.10
CA LYS A 136 10.55 6.41 20.72
C LYS A 136 9.25 6.77 19.97
N TYR A 137 8.55 5.77 19.45
CA TYR A 137 7.28 5.90 18.74
C TYR A 137 6.04 5.84 19.62
N ASN A 138 6.19 5.75 20.95
CA ASN A 138 5.05 5.87 21.86
C ASN A 138 4.29 7.19 21.62
N ASP A 139 2.96 7.10 21.53
CA ASP A 139 2.05 8.21 21.22
C ASP A 139 2.38 9.01 19.94
N LYS A 140 3.00 8.38 18.94
CA LYS A 140 3.27 9.02 17.64
C LYS A 140 2.24 8.59 16.59
N SER A 141 1.87 9.49 15.70
CA SER A 141 0.99 9.12 14.58
C SER A 141 1.68 8.11 13.67
N ALA A 142 0.95 7.06 13.31
CA ALA A 142 1.42 6.01 12.42
C ALA A 142 0.58 5.94 11.14
N LYS A 143 1.09 5.24 10.13
CA LYS A 143 0.31 4.88 8.94
C LYS A 143 0.39 3.38 8.69
N LEU A 144 -0.77 2.76 8.44
CA LEU A 144 -0.87 1.36 8.07
C LEU A 144 -1.09 1.23 6.57
N TYR A 145 -0.21 0.52 5.88
CA TYR A 145 -0.27 0.31 4.44
C TYR A 145 -0.71 -1.11 4.09
N PHE A 146 -1.54 -1.22 3.05
CA PHE A 146 -2.11 -2.48 2.59
C PHE A 146 -1.54 -2.94 1.25
N ASP A 147 -1.40 -4.26 1.07
CA ASP A 147 -0.92 -4.85 -0.17
C ASP A 147 -1.88 -4.58 -1.35
N GLN A 148 -1.31 -4.12 -2.46
CA GLN A 148 -2.06 -3.71 -3.67
C GLN A 148 -2.87 -4.83 -4.32
N SER A 149 -2.55 -6.10 -4.07
CA SER A 149 -3.34 -7.20 -4.63
C SER A 149 -4.75 -7.31 -4.03
N LEU A 150 -4.99 -6.71 -2.87
CA LEU A 150 -6.31 -6.66 -2.22
C LEU A 150 -7.28 -5.73 -2.98
N TYR A 151 -6.75 -4.75 -3.72
CA TYR A 151 -7.51 -3.73 -4.44
C TYR A 151 -6.96 -3.54 -5.87
N LYS A 152 -6.61 -4.64 -6.53
CA LYS A 152 -5.92 -4.67 -7.82
C LYS A 152 -6.68 -3.93 -8.92
N LYS A 153 -8.02 -4.00 -8.94
CA LYS A 153 -8.83 -3.28 -9.94
C LYS A 153 -8.63 -1.78 -9.83
N GLN A 154 -8.60 -1.24 -8.60
CA GLN A 154 -8.37 0.18 -8.35
C GLN A 154 -6.95 0.59 -8.78
N VAL A 155 -5.94 -0.25 -8.48
CA VAL A 155 -4.56 -0.01 -8.90
C VAL A 155 -4.43 0.07 -10.42
N ILE A 156 -5.05 -0.87 -11.15
CA ILE A 156 -5.02 -0.89 -12.62
C ILE A 156 -5.73 0.34 -13.19
N ASP A 157 -6.90 0.68 -12.68
CA ASP A 157 -7.64 1.86 -13.09
C ASP A 157 -6.81 3.15 -12.91
N GLN A 158 -6.23 3.34 -11.73
CA GLN A 158 -5.38 4.51 -11.46
C GLN A 158 -4.08 4.50 -12.28
N TYR A 159 -3.53 3.32 -12.57
CA TYR A 159 -2.36 3.21 -13.46
C TYR A 159 -2.66 3.71 -14.87
N HIS A 160 -3.85 3.43 -15.42
CA HIS A 160 -4.29 4.01 -16.70
C HIS A 160 -4.40 5.53 -16.68
N HIS A 161 -4.63 6.11 -15.49
CA HIS A 161 -4.59 7.56 -15.25
C HIS A 161 -3.19 8.09 -14.93
N GLY A 162 -2.14 7.27 -15.08
CA GLY A 162 -0.76 7.66 -14.83
C GLY A 162 -0.39 7.80 -13.35
N LYS A 163 -1.09 7.09 -12.46
CA LYS A 163 -0.88 7.12 -11.01
C LYS A 163 -0.46 5.76 -10.47
N ARG A 164 0.53 5.75 -9.56
CA ARG A 164 0.84 4.61 -8.72
C ARG A 164 0.01 4.74 -7.46
N TYR A 165 -0.97 3.85 -7.29
CA TYR A 165 -2.00 3.97 -6.27
C TYR A 165 -1.73 3.06 -5.07
N GLY A 166 -1.91 3.58 -3.86
CA GLY A 166 -1.87 2.81 -2.62
C GLY A 166 -3.02 3.20 -1.69
N ILE A 167 -3.36 2.31 -0.78
CA ILE A 167 -4.31 2.57 0.30
C ILE A 167 -3.57 2.52 1.63
N ALA A 168 -3.86 3.48 2.50
CA ALA A 168 -3.36 3.52 3.86
C ALA A 168 -4.43 3.96 4.86
N VAL A 169 -4.21 3.67 6.14
CA VAL A 169 -4.98 4.21 7.27
C VAL A 169 -4.06 5.02 8.15
N ASP A 170 -4.49 6.22 8.49
CA ASP A 170 -3.86 7.09 9.47
C ASP A 170 -4.31 6.64 10.87
N LEU A 171 -3.34 6.25 11.71
CA LEU A 171 -3.50 5.67 13.04
C LEU A 171 -3.09 6.67 14.13
#